data_AF-A0A8T4J3I5-F1
#
_entry.id   AF-A0A8T4J3I5-F1
#
_cell.length_a   1.000
_cell.length_b   1.000
_cell.length_c   1.000
_cell.angle_alpha   90.00
_cell.angle_beta   90.00
_cell.angle_gamma   90.00
#
_symmetry.space_group_name_H-M   'P 1'
#
loop_
_entity.id
_entity.type
_entity.pdbx_description
1 polymer ?
#
loop_
_entity_poly.entity_id
_entity_poly.type
_entity_poly.pdbx_seq_one_letter_code
_entity_poly.pdbx_strand_id
1 'polypeptide(L)' 'RTALLHGEQGRTRLLAAYDEEGAVAGTVFMSFNTHRLKRHWLWLYTVMVSPSRQGRGEGRELMAAAEE' A
#
# COMPACT_ATOMS: atom_id res chain seq x y z
N ARG A 1 13.00 -1.92 -0.89
CA ARG A 1 12.35 -3.17 -1.40
C ARG A 1 10.85 -3.11 -1.11
N THR A 2 9.97 -3.70 -1.93
CA THR A 2 8.53 -3.81 -1.64
C THR A 2 8.05 -5.26 -1.56
N ALA A 3 6.94 -5.51 -0.86
CA ALA A 3 6.25 -6.79 -0.83
C ALA A 3 4.72 -6.60 -0.79
N LEU A 4 4.00 -7.36 -1.62
CA LEU A 4 2.54 -7.41 -1.62
C LEU A 4 2.06 -8.52 -0.69
N LEU A 5 1.16 -8.17 0.24
CA LEU A 5 0.54 -9.05 1.21
C LEU A 5 -0.96 -9.10 0.97
N HIS A 6 -1.56 -10.28 1.13
CA HIS A 6 -2.99 -10.50 0.96
C HIS A 6 -3.65 -10.71 2.31
N GLY A 7 -4.73 -9.98 2.58
CA GLY A 7 -5.57 -10.24 3.74
C GLY A 7 -6.30 -11.58 3.58
N GLU A 8 -6.65 -12.21 4.70
CA GLU A 8 -7.21 -13.57 4.80
C GLU A 8 -8.45 -13.80 3.91
N GLN A 9 -9.23 -12.74 3.66
CA GLN A 9 -10.47 -12.79 2.87
C GLN A 9 -10.29 -12.31 1.42
N GLY A 10 -9.05 -12.07 0.97
CA GLY A 10 -8.72 -11.61 -0.39
C GLY A 10 -9.20 -10.20 -0.77
N ARG A 11 -9.98 -9.55 0.11
CA ARG A 11 -10.61 -8.24 -0.11
C ARG A 11 -9.70 -7.06 0.17
N THR A 12 -8.61 -7.28 0.91
CA THR A 12 -7.62 -6.27 1.27
C THR A 12 -6.26 -6.72 0.79
N ARG A 13 -5.51 -5.79 0.20
CA ARG A 13 -4.11 -5.94 -0.14
C ARG A 13 -3.29 -4.89 0.61
N LEU A 14 -2.09 -5.26 0.99
CA LEU A 14 -1.13 -4.38 1.65
C LEU A 14 0.17 -4.42 0.87
N LEU A 15 0.62 -3.29 0.35
CA LEU A 15 1.98 -3.14 -0.15
C LEU A 15 2.83 -2.60 0.99
N ALA A 16 3.88 -3.31 1.39
CA ALA A 16 4.84 -2.86 2.39
C ALA A 16 6.17 -2.52 1.71
N ALA A 17 6.72 -1.34 2.00
CA ALA A 17 8.08 -0.97 1.65
C ALA A 17 9.02 -1.19 2.84
N TYR A 18 10.23 -1.64 2.52
CA TYR A 18 11.30 -1.93 3.45
C TYR A 18 12.53 -1.10 3.12
N ASP A 19 13.18 -0.61 4.17
CA ASP A 19 14.50 0.04 4.09
C ASP A 19 15.64 -0.98 3.89
N GLU A 20 16.87 -0.47 3.95
CA GLU A 20 18.08 -1.26 3.74
C GLU A 20 18.32 -2.26 4.88
N GLU A 21 17.87 -1.91 6.09
CA GLU A 21 17.93 -2.73 7.30
C GLU A 21 16.78 -3.76 7.38
N GLY A 22 15.82 -3.69 6.45
CA GLY A 22 14.66 -4.57 6.41
C GLY A 22 13.52 -4.17 7.35
N ALA A 23 13.55 -2.97 7.91
CA ALA A 23 12.44 -2.40 8.67
C ALA A 23 11.39 -1.80 7.73
N VAL A 24 10.13 -1.77 8.20
CA VAL A 24 9.01 -1.23 7.41
C VAL A 24 9.14 0.29 7.32
N ALA A 25 9.43 0.78 6.12
CA ALA A 25 9.56 2.20 5.80
C ALA A 25 8.22 2.85 5.48
N GLY A 26 7.26 2.07 4.97
CA GLY A 26 5.93 2.57 4.64
C GLY A 26 4.99 1.48 4.15
N THR A 27 3.72 1.83 4.03
CA THR A 27 2.65 0.91 3.66
C THR A 27 1.59 1.57 2.81
N VAL A 28 0.96 0.78 1.94
CA VAL A 28 -0.22 1.14 1.16
C VAL A 28 -1.32 0.13 1.43
N PHE A 29 -2.44 0.59 1.99
CA PHE A 29 -3.63 -0.22 2.20
C PHE A 29 -4.58 -0.05 1.04
N MET A 30 -4.90 -1.18 0.39
CA MET A 30 -5.82 -1.22 -0.74
C MET A 30 -6.97 -2.15 -0.44
N SER A 31 -8.19 -1.77 -0.82
CA SER A 31 -9.34 -2.66 -0.67
C SER A 31 -10.27 -2.63 -1.87
N PHE A 32 -10.79 -3.81 -2.20
CA PHE A 32 -11.77 -3.95 -3.27
C PHE A 32 -13.13 -3.44 -2.81
N ASN A 33 -13.84 -2.77 -3.72
CA ASN A 33 -15.17 -2.27 -3.40
C ASN A 33 -16.16 -3.43 -3.25
N THR A 34 -17.00 -3.39 -2.22
CA THR A 34 -18.01 -4.41 -1.95
C THR A 34 -19.31 -4.20 -2.73
N HIS A 35 -19.53 -2.99 -3.27
CA HIS A 35 -20.73 -2.65 -4.01
C HIS A 35 -20.77 -3.35 -5.37
N ARG A 36 -21.89 -4.00 -5.70
CA ARG A 36 -22.02 -4.90 -6.87
C ARG A 36 -21.55 -4.30 -8.20
N LEU A 37 -21.87 -3.03 -8.44
CA LEU A 37 -21.52 -2.30 -9.68
C LEU A 37 -20.05 -1.85 -9.73
N LYS A 38 -19.36 -1.77 -8.59
CA LYS A 38 -17.99 -1.25 -8.46
C LYS A 38 -17.00 -2.33 -8.03
N ARG A 39 -17.37 -3.61 -8.03
CA ARG A 39 -16.52 -4.73 -7.58
C ARG A 39 -15.17 -4.83 -8.29
N HIS A 40 -15.06 -4.27 -9.49
CA HIS A 40 -13.82 -4.21 -10.26
C HIS A 40 -12.90 -3.05 -9.86
N TRP A 41 -13.30 -2.18 -8.93
CA TRP A 41 -12.49 -1.08 -8.42
C TRP A 41 -11.71 -1.50 -7.18
N LEU A 42 -10.40 -1.24 -7.21
CA LEU A 42 -9.52 -1.28 -6.06
C LEU A 42 -9.27 0.15 -5.61
N TRP A 43 -9.52 0.42 -4.32
CA TRP A 43 -9.29 1.73 -3.73
C TRP A 43 -7.98 1.72 -2.96
N LEU A 44 -7.16 2.74 -3.19
CA LEU A 44 -6.04 3.07 -2.33
C LEU A 44 -6.59 3.90 -1.16
N TYR A 45 -6.73 3.26 0.00
CA TYR A 45 -7.39 3.87 1.16
C TYR A 45 -6.44 4.70 2.02
N THR A 46 -5.20 4.25 2.19
CA THR A 46 -4.25 4.91 3.08
C THR A 46 -2.81 4.62 2.64
N VAL A 47 -1.99 5.67 2.52
CA VAL A 47 -0.54 5.59 2.42
C VAL A 47 0.05 6.07 3.73
N MET A 48 0.90 5.27 4.35
CA MET A 48 1.63 5.65 5.55
C MET A 48 3.12 5.55 5.31
N VAL A 49 3.86 6.59 5.71
CA VAL A 49 5.32 6.63 5.65
C VAL A 49 5.83 6.77 7.08
N SER A 50 6.87 6.01 7.41
CA SER A 50 7.56 6.09 8.70
C SER A 50 7.88 7.55 9.02
N PRO A 51 7.61 8.04 10.25
CA PRO A 51 7.80 9.45 10.60
C PRO A 51 9.20 10.00 10.28
N SER A 52 10.26 9.19 10.47
CA SER A 52 11.64 9.59 10.19
C SER A 52 11.95 9.82 8.71
N ARG A 53 11.05 9.39 7.82
CA ARG A 53 11.21 9.43 6.36
C ARG A 53 10.20 10.34 5.65
N GLN A 54 9.31 10.99 6.41
CA GLN A 54 8.33 11.92 5.85
C GLN A 54 8.99 13.14 5.22
N GLY A 55 8.33 13.74 4.22
CA GLY A 55 8.82 14.90 3.49
C GLY A 55 9.84 14.59 2.38
N ARG A 56 10.17 13.32 2.14
CA ARG A 56 11.17 12.89 1.15
C ARG A 56 10.59 12.44 -0.20
N GLY A 57 9.28 12.52 -0.37
CA GLY A 57 8.59 12.06 -1.58
C GLY A 57 8.27 10.56 -1.61
N GLU A 58 8.69 9.79 -0.62
CA GLU A 58 8.50 8.33 -0.55
C GLU A 58 7.01 7.90 -0.58
N GLY A 59 6.10 8.75 -0.06
CA GLY A 59 4.66 8.50 -0.18
C GLY A 59 4.18 8.50 -1.64
N ARG A 60 4.77 9.34 -2.49
CA ARG A 60 4.49 9.36 -3.93
C ARG A 60 5.05 8.13 -4.62
N GLU A 61 6.25 7.71 -4.27
CA GLU A 61 6.86 6.49 -4.80
C GLU A 61 6.06 5.25 -4.41
N LEU A 62 5.55 5.20 -3.17
CA LEU A 62 4.64 4.14 -2.72
C LEU A 62 3.33 4.10 -3.50
N MET A 63 2.75 5.25 -3.83
CA MET A 63 1.55 5.30 -4.68
C MET A 63 1.85 4.78 -6.09
N ALA A 64 2.96 5.18 -6.69
CA ALA A 64 3.37 4.67 -8.00
C ALA A 64 3.61 3.15 -7.97
N ALA A 65 4.27 2.65 -6.93
CA ALA A 65 4.51 1.21 -6.76
C ALA A 65 3.22 0.40 -6.52
N ALA A 66 2.12 1.04 -6.11
CA ALA A 66 0.83 0.39 -5.93
C ALA A 66 0.01 0.29 -7.24
N GLU A 67 0.44 1.00 -8.29
CA GLU A 67 -0.19 0.96 -9.62
C GLU A 67 0.36 -0.17 -10.51
N GLU A 68 1.48 -0.79 -10.12
CA GLU A 68 2.08 -1.95 -10.80
C GLU A 68 1.51 -3.29 -10.31
#